data_AF-A0ABD6C0J8-F1
#
_entry.id   AF-A0ABD6C0J8-F1
#
_cell.length_a   1.000
_cell.length_b   1.000
_cell.length_c   1.000
_cell.angle_alpha   90.00
_cell.angle_beta   90.00
_cell.angle_gamma   90.00
#
_symmetry.space_group_name_H-M   'P 1'
#
loop_
_entity.id
_entity.type
_entity.pdbx_description
1 polymer ?
#
loop_
_entity_poly.entity_id
_entity_poly.type
_entity_poly.pdbx_seq_one_letter_code
_entity_poly.pdbx_strand_id
1 'polypeptide(L)'
;MENWTEMPSEHLTGNGYRNIIRGWKNTEARLNNEVLVYRTEGTDVEATAEGEFAVQHPLDEEGLNTHFFDDEDAALDYAKEYMKDNPTV
;
A
#
# COMPACT_ATOMS: atom_id res chain seq x y z
N MET A 1 -3.84 0.38 15.38
CA MET A 1 -4.21 1.02 14.11
C MET A 1 -4.89 2.39 14.32
N GLU A 2 -4.80 3.03 15.50
CA GLU A 2 -5.57 4.27 15.79
C GLU A 2 -5.24 5.47 14.88
N ASN A 3 -4.07 5.46 14.23
CA ASN A 3 -3.58 6.54 13.37
C ASN A 3 -3.74 6.27 11.87
N TRP A 4 -4.13 5.06 11.48
CA TRP A 4 -4.31 4.68 10.08
C TRP A 4 -5.80 4.63 9.76
N THR A 5 -6.24 5.45 8.81
CA THR A 5 -7.63 5.50 8.36
C THR A 5 -7.74 4.95 6.95
N GLU A 6 -8.65 4.00 6.73
CA GLU A 6 -8.94 3.48 5.39
C GLU A 6 -9.46 4.61 4.50
N MET A 7 -8.92 4.69 3.29
CA MET A 7 -9.31 5.69 2.32
C MET A 7 -10.57 5.25 1.58
N PRO A 8 -11.53 6.15 1.33
CA PRO A 8 -12.70 5.83 0.53
C PRO A 8 -12.29 5.53 -0.92
N SER A 9 -13.02 4.61 -1.58
CA SER A 9 -12.71 4.12 -2.93
C SER A 9 -12.61 5.22 -3.99
N GLU A 10 -13.31 6.34 -3.81
CA GLU A 10 -13.24 7.52 -4.70
C GLU A 10 -11.86 8.20 -4.67
N HIS A 11 -11.15 8.14 -3.54
CA HIS A 11 -9.78 8.65 -3.43
C HIS A 11 -8.75 7.70 -4.05
N LEU A 12 -9.07 6.41 -4.13
CA LEU A 12 -8.21 5.38 -4.74
C LEU A 12 -8.31 5.36 -6.27
N THR A 13 -9.30 6.05 -6.83
CA THR A 13 -9.54 6.18 -8.27
C THR A 13 -9.23 7.58 -8.80
N GLY A 14 -9.14 8.59 -7.93
CA GLY A 14 -8.58 9.91 -8.21
C GLY A 14 -7.07 9.95 -8.01
N ASN A 15 -6.35 10.82 -8.72
CA ASN A 15 -4.88 11.01 -8.67
C ASN A 15 -4.00 10.01 -9.43
N GLY A 16 -4.52 9.32 -10.44
CA GLY A 16 -3.70 8.49 -11.35
C GLY A 16 -3.46 7.06 -10.86
N TYR A 17 -3.96 6.73 -9.67
CA TYR A 17 -4.02 5.38 -9.17
C TYR A 17 -5.06 4.56 -9.94
N ARG A 18 -4.59 3.73 -10.85
CA ARG A 18 -5.39 2.72 -11.53
C ARG A 18 -5.00 1.38 -10.90
N ASN A 19 -5.99 0.56 -10.54
CA ASN A 19 -5.81 -0.80 -9.99
C ASN A 19 -5.51 -0.90 -8.48
N ILE A 20 -5.77 0.15 -7.70
CA ILE A 20 -5.77 0.04 -6.24
C ILE A 20 -7.02 -0.70 -5.75
N ILE A 21 -6.79 -1.67 -4.88
CA ILE A 21 -7.80 -2.50 -4.22
C ILE A 21 -8.17 -1.88 -2.87
N ARG A 22 -7.16 -1.52 -2.06
CA ARG A 22 -7.32 -0.92 -0.73
C ARG A 22 -6.22 0.09 -0.47
N GLY A 23 -6.50 1.04 0.40
CA GLY A 23 -5.45 1.92 0.90
C GLY A 23 -5.81 2.58 2.22
N TRP A 24 -4.78 2.97 2.95
CA TRP A 24 -4.87 3.63 4.24
C TRP A 24 -3.95 4.84 4.26
N LYS A 25 -4.32 5.83 5.05
CA LYS A 25 -3.53 7.04 5.25
C LYS A 25 -3.27 7.26 6.73
N ASN A 26 -2.03 7.57 7.08
CA ASN A 26 -1.68 7.99 8.43
C ASN A 26 -2.14 9.43 8.65
N THR A 27 -2.96 9.66 9.66
CA THR A 27 -3.56 10.98 9.95
C THR A 27 -2.66 11.89 10.79
N GLU A 28 -1.63 11.34 11.45
CA GLU A 28 -0.72 12.10 12.30
C GLU A 28 0.54 12.55 11.57
N ALA A 29 0.82 11.96 10.42
CA ALA A 29 2.14 12.02 9.82
C ALA A 29 2.23 13.07 8.70
N ARG A 30 3.37 13.78 8.63
CA ARG A 30 3.49 15.06 7.90
C ARG A 30 3.60 14.96 6.38
N LEU A 31 4.10 13.85 5.81
CA LEU A 31 4.31 13.69 4.36
C LEU A 31 4.26 12.20 3.93
N ASN A 32 3.54 11.91 2.84
CA ASN A 32 3.52 10.62 2.09
C ASN A 32 3.41 9.34 2.93
N ASN A 33 2.40 9.27 3.79
CA ASN A 33 2.16 8.11 4.65
C ASN A 33 0.88 7.40 4.27
N GLU A 34 0.96 6.77 3.10
CA GLU A 34 -0.10 5.97 2.53
C GLU A 34 0.41 4.55 2.38
N VAL A 35 -0.43 3.58 2.75
CA VAL A 35 -0.23 2.16 2.46
C VAL A 35 -1.28 1.78 1.42
N LEU A 36 -0.85 1.26 0.28
CA LEU A 36 -1.70 0.99 -0.87
C LEU A 36 -1.51 -0.47 -1.30
N VAL A 37 -2.61 -1.20 -1.44
CA VAL A 37 -2.64 -2.56 -1.99
C VAL A 37 -3.24 -2.49 -3.38
N TYR A 38 -2.53 -2.96 -4.39
CA TYR A 38 -2.92 -2.83 -5.78
C TYR A 38 -2.51 -4.03 -6.63
N ARG A 39 -3.17 -4.20 -7.78
CA ARG A 39 -2.74 -5.17 -8.80
C ARG A 39 -1.62 -4.58 -9.64
N THR A 40 -0.59 -5.37 -9.92
CA THR A 40 0.59 -4.94 -10.68
C THR A 40 0.29 -4.77 -12.17
N GLU A 41 -0.68 -5.49 -12.71
CA GLU A 41 -1.15 -5.34 -14.10
C GLU A 41 -1.51 -3.88 -14.40
N GLY A 42 -1.02 -3.34 -15.53
CA GLY A 42 -1.32 -1.98 -15.99
C GLY A 42 -0.66 -0.88 -15.17
N THR A 43 0.32 -1.21 -14.33
CA THR A 43 1.12 -0.25 -13.55
C THR A 43 2.56 -0.16 -14.06
N ASP A 44 3.28 0.89 -13.69
CA ASP A 44 4.67 1.09 -14.11
C ASP A 44 5.63 -0.01 -13.58
N VAL A 45 5.22 -0.74 -12.54
CA VAL A 45 6.01 -1.83 -11.95
C VAL A 45 5.71 -3.19 -12.60
N GLU A 46 4.72 -3.29 -13.49
CA GLU A 46 4.28 -4.56 -14.11
C GLU A 46 5.46 -5.34 -14.74
N ALA A 47 6.33 -4.64 -15.46
CA ALA A 47 7.45 -5.27 -16.18
C ALA A 47 8.53 -5.86 -15.25
N THR A 48 8.55 -5.43 -13.98
CA THR A 48 9.53 -5.85 -12.97
C THR A 48 8.87 -6.51 -11.76
N ALA A 49 7.55 -6.67 -11.78
CA ALA A 49 6.80 -7.21 -10.66
C ALA A 49 7.10 -8.70 -10.49
N GLU A 50 7.31 -9.10 -9.24
CA GLU A 50 7.52 -10.50 -8.86
C GLU A 50 6.23 -11.18 -8.37
N GLY A 51 5.06 -10.54 -8.59
CA GLY A 51 3.73 -11.04 -8.21
C GLY A 51 2.57 -10.25 -8.83
N GLU A 52 1.33 -10.79 -8.72
CA GLU A 52 0.10 -10.16 -9.23
C GLU A 52 -0.34 -8.94 -8.39
N PHE A 53 0.04 -8.92 -7.12
CA PHE A 53 -0.32 -7.88 -6.16
C PHE A 53 0.93 -7.21 -5.61
N ALA A 54 0.77 -5.97 -5.20
CA ALA A 54 1.82 -5.23 -4.54
C ALA A 54 1.26 -4.38 -3.39
N VAL A 55 2.10 -4.19 -2.38
CA VAL A 55 1.86 -3.25 -1.29
C VAL A 55 2.90 -2.16 -1.39
N GLN A 56 2.46 -0.93 -1.67
CA GLN A 56 3.30 0.26 -1.54
C GLN A 56 3.08 0.88 -0.16
N HIS A 57 4.15 1.27 0.52
CA HIS A 57 4.12 1.87 1.84
C HIS A 57 5.34 2.79 2.03
N PRO A 58 5.43 3.56 3.13
CA PRO A 58 6.68 4.25 3.49
C PRO A 58 7.84 3.27 3.66
N LEU A 59 9.09 3.75 3.66
CA LEU A 59 10.25 2.85 3.77
C LEU A 59 10.18 1.98 5.03
N ASP A 60 10.34 0.68 4.86
CA ASP A 60 10.48 -0.28 5.95
C ASP A 60 11.94 -0.35 6.46
N GLU A 61 12.20 -1.27 7.38
CA GLU A 61 13.52 -1.50 7.97
C GLU A 61 14.58 -1.97 6.95
N GLU A 62 14.16 -2.54 5.83
CA GLU A 62 15.02 -2.98 4.73
C GLU A 62 15.28 -1.86 3.71
N GLY A 63 14.63 -0.70 3.89
CA GLY A 63 14.69 0.42 2.97
C GLY A 63 13.91 0.18 1.68
N LEU A 64 12.94 -0.74 1.71
CA LEU A 64 12.01 -0.99 0.61
C LEU A 64 10.70 -0.25 0.85
N ASN A 65 10.06 0.17 -0.23
CA ASN A 65 8.77 0.85 -0.20
C ASN A 65 7.66 0.11 -0.97
N THR A 66 8.00 -1.04 -1.55
CA THR A 66 7.10 -1.89 -2.32
C THR A 66 7.46 -3.36 -2.11
N HIS A 67 6.47 -4.18 -1.77
CA HIS A 67 6.59 -5.65 -1.70
C HIS A 67 5.57 -6.29 -2.64
N PHE A 68 5.95 -7.41 -3.27
CA PHE A 68 5.14 -8.12 -4.25
C PHE A 68 4.61 -9.44 -3.69
N PHE A 69 3.40 -9.81 -4.12
CA PHE A 69 2.68 -10.98 -3.64
C PHE A 69 1.91 -11.62 -4.79
N ASP A 70 1.82 -12.95 -4.80
CA ASP A 70 0.97 -13.68 -5.76
C ASP A 70 -0.51 -13.71 -5.33
N ASP A 71 -0.80 -13.39 -4.07
CA ASP A 71 -2.12 -13.53 -3.45
C ASP A 71 -2.59 -12.21 -2.79
N GLU A 72 -3.85 -11.86 -3.00
CA GLU A 72 -4.45 -10.62 -2.48
C GLU A 72 -4.53 -10.62 -0.95
N ASP A 73 -4.92 -11.76 -0.35
CA ASP A 73 -5.07 -11.87 1.10
C ASP A 73 -3.71 -11.72 1.78
N ALA A 74 -2.64 -12.30 1.22
CA ALA A 74 -1.27 -12.12 1.69
C ALA A 74 -0.82 -10.65 1.63
N ALA A 75 -1.12 -9.95 0.54
CA ALA A 75 -0.82 -8.52 0.40
C ALA A 75 -1.60 -7.67 1.44
N LEU A 76 -2.87 -8.00 1.66
CA LEU A 76 -3.72 -7.32 2.65
C LEU A 76 -3.23 -7.56 4.09
N ASP A 77 -2.79 -8.77 4.40
CA ASP A 77 -2.27 -9.10 5.73
C ASP A 77 -0.93 -8.41 5.99
N TYR A 78 -0.02 -8.42 5.00
CA TYR A 78 1.22 -7.64 5.08
C TYR A 78 0.94 -6.15 5.32
N ALA A 79 0.00 -5.54 4.57
CA ALA A 79 -0.33 -4.13 4.75
C ALA A 79 -0.83 -3.81 6.18
N LYS A 80 -1.64 -4.70 6.76
CA LYS A 80 -2.12 -4.55 8.15
C LYS A 80 -1.00 -4.71 9.16
N GLU A 81 -0.10 -5.67 8.95
CA GLU A 81 1.08 -5.87 9.80
C GLU A 81 2.00 -4.65 9.76
N TYR A 82 2.31 -4.16 8.56
CA TYR A 82 3.11 -2.94 8.38
C TYR A 82 2.52 -1.76 9.16
N MET A 83 1.21 -1.47 9.02
CA MET A 83 0.55 -0.37 9.74
C MET A 83 0.53 -0.55 11.26
N LYS A 84 0.51 -1.80 11.73
CA LYS A 84 0.54 -2.12 13.16
C LYS A 84 1.92 -1.85 13.74
N ASP A 85 2.96 -2.23 13.02
CA ASP A 85 4.35 -2.06 13.45
C ASP A 85 4.83 -0.60 13.26
N ASN A 86 4.17 0.14 12.35
CA ASN A 86 4.49 1.52 11.99
C ASN A 86 3.31 2.49 12.28
N PRO A 87 2.91 2.71 13.55
CA PRO A 87 1.73 3.50 13.86
C PRO A 87 1.87 5.02 13.61
N THR A 88 3.10 5.53 13.46
CA THR A 88 3.38 6.98 13.36
C THR A 88 4.20 7.35 12.13
N VAL A 89 4.53 6.35 11.30
CA VAL A 89 5.26 6.58 10.07
C VAL A 89 4.36 7.31 9.10
#